data_AF-A0A9D8G9C1-F1
#
_entry.id   AF-A0A9D8G9C1-F1
#
_cell.length_a   1.000
_cell.length_b   1.000
_cell.length_c   1.000
_cell.angle_alpha   90.00
_cell.angle_beta   90.00
_cell.angle_gamma   90.00
#
_symmetry.space_group_name_H-M   'P 1'
#
loop_
_entity.id
_entity.type
_entity.pdbx_description
1 polymer ?
#
loop_
_entity_poly.entity_id
_entity_poly.type
_entity_poly.pdbx_seq_one_letter_code
_entity_poly.pdbx_strand_id
1 'polypeptide(L)'
;DPMKGLNRGYGITTVLAMLGFLLAVVLLLRPSQAALVGPYLWFFGCGVVGILTSYLYVWITQYYTEYHYRPVLSIADACKTGPATTIISGFSVALECTAVPVIVISAAIMLSYKMGKMGLAPYAPDLNGGLYGTAVATMGMLATCGYILAMDTFGPITDNAGGIVEMSQQPKEVRERTDRLDSVGNTTKALTKGYAIGSAALAAFLLFSAYLDEVVKYSPQFSKRVDIGRVPVFIGGLLGAMLIFLFSAMAIRAVGKAAQKIIEAVREQFRERPGIMEGTEKPDYGRCVDIVTREALRAMVVPGILPLIFVGAVGFTFKYISNVPGTGAEAVAALLMIGTIVGILMALVMNNGGGAWDNAKKYIETGKLGGKGSPAHKAAVVGDTVGDPLKDTAGPSLHVLIKLLSTITLVLAPLFL
;
A
#
# COMPACT_ATOMS: atom_id res chain seq x y z
N ASP A 1 18.36 -20.85 -0.63
CA ASP A 1 17.52 -19.74 -0.16
C ASP A 1 17.27 -18.75 -1.30
N PRO A 2 16.07 -18.74 -1.90
CA PRO A 2 15.72 -17.81 -2.98
C PRO A 2 15.70 -16.34 -2.54
N MET A 3 15.34 -16.03 -1.28
CA MET A 3 15.32 -14.64 -0.78
C MET A 3 16.70 -14.01 -0.83
N LYS A 4 17.76 -14.76 -0.50
CA LYS A 4 19.14 -14.27 -0.60
C LYS A 4 19.51 -13.82 -2.02
N GLY A 5 19.00 -14.53 -3.04
CA GLY A 5 19.18 -14.16 -4.45
C GLY A 5 18.45 -12.87 -4.81
N LEU A 6 17.17 -12.76 -4.40
CA LEU A 6 16.34 -11.58 -4.63
C LEU A 6 16.88 -10.33 -3.92
N ASN A 7 17.31 -10.46 -2.66
CA ASN A 7 17.90 -9.35 -1.89
C ASN A 7 19.22 -8.88 -2.51
N ARG A 8 20.04 -9.81 -3.02
CA ARG A 8 21.27 -9.46 -3.74
C ARG A 8 20.96 -8.70 -5.03
N GLY A 9 19.98 -9.17 -5.81
CA GLY A 9 19.57 -8.48 -7.05
C GLY A 9 18.98 -7.10 -6.78
N TYR A 10 18.21 -6.95 -5.69
CA TYR A 10 17.71 -5.65 -5.24
C TYR A 10 18.89 -4.71 -4.91
N GLY A 11 19.85 -5.16 -4.11
CA GLY A 11 21.03 -4.36 -3.76
C GLY A 11 21.85 -3.92 -4.99
N ILE A 12 22.05 -4.80 -5.97
CA ILE A 12 22.72 -4.46 -7.24
C ILE A 12 21.90 -3.39 -7.99
N THR A 13 20.59 -3.58 -8.09
CA THR A 13 19.69 -2.62 -8.75
C THR A 13 19.72 -1.26 -8.07
N THR A 14 19.73 -1.21 -6.73
CA THR A 14 19.86 0.01 -5.94
C THR A 14 21.16 0.77 -6.27
N VAL A 15 22.29 0.06 -6.37
CA VAL A 15 23.58 0.67 -6.74
C VAL A 15 23.57 1.20 -8.17
N LEU A 16 23.07 0.41 -9.12
CA LEU A 16 22.94 0.84 -10.52
C LEU A 16 21.98 2.04 -10.65
N ALA A 17 20.88 2.05 -9.91
CA ALA A 17 19.95 3.17 -9.86
C ALA A 17 20.60 4.43 -9.31
N MET A 18 21.42 4.34 -8.24
CA MET A 18 22.18 5.48 -7.73
C MET A 18 23.17 6.03 -8.76
N LEU A 19 23.92 5.17 -9.45
CA LEU A 19 24.84 5.59 -10.52
C LEU A 19 24.09 6.24 -11.70
N GLY A 20 22.96 5.66 -12.12
CA GLY A 20 22.09 6.21 -13.15
C GLY A 20 21.51 7.57 -12.75
N PHE A 21 21.09 7.73 -11.50
CA PHE A 21 20.63 9.01 -10.95
C PHE A 21 21.74 10.06 -10.95
N LEU A 22 22.96 9.69 -10.54
CA LEU A 22 24.11 10.60 -10.58
C LEU A 22 24.36 11.08 -12.01
N LEU A 23 24.38 10.15 -12.97
CA LEU A 23 24.57 10.48 -14.38
C LEU A 23 23.46 11.40 -14.91
N ALA A 24 22.19 11.07 -14.64
CA ALA A 24 21.05 11.86 -15.10
C ALA A 24 21.08 13.29 -14.53
N VAL A 25 21.36 13.42 -13.24
CA VAL A 25 21.42 14.72 -12.57
C VAL A 25 22.63 15.53 -13.05
N VAL A 26 23.78 14.91 -13.29
CA VAL A 26 24.95 15.58 -13.89
C VAL A 26 24.71 15.98 -15.34
N LEU A 27 24.01 15.17 -16.16
CA LEU A 27 23.78 15.51 -17.56
C LEU A 27 22.69 16.58 -17.74
N LEU A 28 21.62 16.51 -16.94
CA LEU A 28 20.43 17.35 -17.13
C LEU A 28 20.43 18.63 -16.27
N LEU A 29 21.11 18.62 -15.12
CA LEU A 29 21.09 19.73 -14.15
C LEU A 29 22.45 20.39 -13.94
N ARG A 30 23.45 20.08 -14.77
CA ARG A 30 24.74 20.76 -14.71
C ARG A 30 24.60 22.20 -15.20
N PRO A 31 24.92 23.21 -14.37
CA PRO A 31 24.86 24.59 -14.80
C PRO A 31 25.93 24.86 -15.86
N SER A 32 25.62 25.80 -16.77
CA SER A 32 26.53 26.25 -17.84
C SER A 32 27.74 27.05 -17.33
N GLN A 33 27.72 27.51 -16.07
CA GLN A 33 28.83 28.20 -15.42
C GLN A 33 29.46 27.35 -14.31
N ALA A 34 30.79 27.46 -14.18
CA ALA A 34 31.69 26.63 -13.39
C ALA A 34 31.57 26.84 -11.86
N ALA A 35 30.40 26.59 -11.26
CA ALA A 35 30.31 26.39 -9.83
C ALA A 35 30.86 25.00 -9.47
N LEU A 36 31.93 24.95 -8.67
CA LEU A 36 32.66 23.71 -8.29
C LEU A 36 31.81 22.67 -7.53
N VAL A 37 30.68 23.07 -6.94
CA VAL A 37 29.70 22.19 -6.28
C VAL A 37 28.31 22.62 -6.75
N GLY A 38 27.84 22.04 -7.86
CA GLY A 38 26.61 22.52 -8.47
C GLY A 38 25.32 22.03 -7.80
N PRO A 39 24.19 22.69 -8.10
CA PRO A 39 22.84 22.37 -7.61
C PRO A 39 22.45 20.90 -7.85
N TYR A 40 23.04 20.29 -8.88
CA TYR A 40 22.90 18.87 -9.20
C TYR A 40 23.30 17.95 -8.03
N LEU A 41 24.31 18.27 -7.21
CA LEU A 41 24.67 17.40 -6.06
C LEU A 41 23.58 17.39 -4.98
N TRP A 42 22.89 18.51 -4.77
CA TRP A 42 21.76 18.58 -3.85
C TRP A 42 20.58 17.73 -4.34
N PHE A 43 20.25 17.81 -5.63
CA PHE A 43 19.20 16.98 -6.23
C PHE A 43 19.58 15.50 -6.32
N PHE A 44 20.84 15.19 -6.57
CA PHE A 44 21.35 13.82 -6.46
C PHE A 44 21.13 13.29 -5.04
N GLY A 45 21.47 14.08 -4.03
CA GLY A 45 21.21 13.75 -2.63
C GLY A 45 19.71 13.55 -2.32
N CYS A 46 18.81 14.35 -2.90
CA CYS A 46 17.37 14.10 -2.80
C CYS A 46 16.98 12.72 -3.40
N GLY A 47 17.52 12.38 -4.57
CA GLY A 47 17.30 11.07 -5.18
C GLY A 47 17.80 9.92 -4.30
N VAL A 48 19.00 10.07 -3.72
CA VAL A 48 19.57 9.11 -2.76
C VAL A 48 18.68 8.96 -1.52
N VAL A 49 18.14 10.05 -0.96
CA VAL A 49 17.17 9.99 0.14
C VAL A 49 15.96 9.15 -0.26
N GLY A 50 15.44 9.31 -1.47
CA GLY A 50 14.37 8.49 -2.02
C GLY A 50 14.71 7.00 -2.10
N ILE A 51 15.89 6.68 -2.66
CA ILE A 51 16.39 5.31 -2.79
C ILE A 51 16.58 4.65 -1.41
N LEU A 52 17.18 5.37 -0.46
CA LEU A 52 17.34 4.90 0.93
C LEU A 52 15.99 4.69 1.60
N THR A 53 15.03 5.58 1.36
CA THR A 53 13.65 5.44 1.86
C THR A 53 13.01 4.16 1.32
N SER A 54 13.20 3.84 0.03
CA SER A 54 12.75 2.58 -0.56
C SER A 54 13.34 1.38 0.19
N TYR A 55 14.65 1.37 0.40
CA TYR A 55 15.33 0.28 1.08
C TYR A 55 14.85 0.10 2.52
N LEU A 56 14.72 1.20 3.27
CA LEU A 56 14.20 1.17 4.63
C LEU A 56 12.77 0.65 4.69
N TYR A 57 11.91 1.04 3.75
CA TYR A 57 10.54 0.55 3.67
C TYR A 57 10.47 -0.97 3.49
N VAL A 58 11.26 -1.49 2.55
CA VAL A 58 11.38 -2.94 2.32
C VAL A 58 11.84 -3.64 3.60
N TRP A 59 12.89 -3.13 4.23
CA TRP A 59 13.41 -3.72 5.46
C TRP A 59 12.43 -3.68 6.64
N ILE A 60 11.72 -2.55 6.84
CA ILE A 60 10.71 -2.42 7.90
C ILE A 60 9.55 -3.37 7.66
N THR A 61 9.04 -3.45 6.43
CA THR A 61 7.97 -4.40 6.09
C THR A 61 8.43 -5.84 6.31
N GLN A 62 9.68 -6.19 5.97
CA GLN A 62 10.26 -7.49 6.27
C GLN A 62 10.25 -7.78 7.78
N TYR A 63 10.70 -6.85 8.62
CA TYR A 63 10.70 -7.00 10.08
C TYR A 63 9.30 -7.28 10.66
N TYR A 64 8.26 -6.61 10.15
CA TYR A 64 6.90 -6.78 10.66
C TYR A 64 6.15 -7.99 10.09
N THR A 65 6.60 -8.56 8.98
CA THR A 65 5.88 -9.64 8.29
C THR A 65 6.62 -10.97 8.30
N GLU A 66 7.94 -11.00 8.41
CA GLU A 66 8.71 -12.25 8.35
C GLU A 66 8.73 -13.00 9.69
N TYR A 67 8.58 -14.33 9.64
CA TYR A 67 8.47 -15.20 10.81
C TYR A 67 9.76 -15.39 11.63
N HIS A 68 10.86 -14.74 11.25
CA HIS A 68 12.11 -14.73 12.02
C HIS A 68 12.12 -13.65 13.11
N TYR A 69 11.24 -12.65 12.99
CA TYR A 69 11.25 -11.48 13.86
C TYR A 69 10.16 -11.51 14.92
N ARG A 70 10.37 -10.72 15.99
CA ARG A 70 9.48 -10.59 17.14
C ARG A 70 8.00 -10.42 16.76
N PRO A 71 7.60 -9.55 15.82
CA PRO A 71 6.18 -9.27 15.59
C PRO A 71 5.38 -10.53 15.21
N VAL A 72 5.85 -11.28 14.22
CA VAL A 72 5.18 -12.50 13.76
C VAL A 72 5.30 -13.64 14.78
N LEU A 73 6.45 -13.77 15.44
CA LEU A 73 6.64 -14.77 16.50
C LEU A 73 5.67 -14.55 17.67
N SER A 74 5.38 -13.29 18.01
CA SER A 74 4.42 -12.95 19.07
C SER A 74 2.99 -13.36 18.72
N ILE A 75 2.59 -13.21 17.45
CA ILE A 75 1.28 -13.66 16.95
C ILE A 75 1.22 -15.18 16.97
N ALA A 76 2.26 -15.86 16.49
CA ALA A 76 2.32 -17.31 16.49
C ALA A 76 2.25 -17.90 17.91
N ASP A 77 2.90 -17.27 18.89
CA ASP A 77 2.81 -17.67 20.29
C ASP A 77 1.38 -17.48 20.84
N ALA A 78 0.73 -16.37 20.50
CA ALA A 78 -0.66 -16.09 20.86
C ALA A 78 -1.67 -17.09 20.26
N CYS A 79 -1.31 -17.83 19.21
CA CYS A 79 -2.13 -18.92 18.68
C CYS A 79 -2.31 -20.07 19.66
N LYS A 80 -1.39 -20.26 20.63
CA LYS A 80 -1.50 -21.33 21.65
C LYS A 80 -2.74 -21.18 22.53
N THR A 81 -3.16 -19.94 22.79
CA THR A 81 -4.31 -19.61 23.64
C THR A 81 -5.60 -19.45 22.85
N GLY A 82 -5.56 -19.61 21.51
CA GLY A 82 -6.74 -19.69 20.65
C GLY A 82 -6.94 -18.51 19.68
N PRO A 83 -8.06 -18.51 18.93
CA PRO A 83 -8.29 -17.51 17.87
C PRO A 83 -8.41 -16.07 18.39
N ALA A 84 -9.05 -15.86 19.54
CA ALA A 84 -9.26 -14.51 20.08
C ALA A 84 -7.92 -13.79 20.37
N THR A 85 -6.97 -14.46 21.03
CA THR A 85 -5.64 -13.93 21.31
C THR A 85 -4.81 -13.75 20.03
N THR A 86 -5.01 -14.61 19.03
CA THR A 86 -4.39 -14.48 17.70
C THR A 86 -4.81 -13.17 17.02
N ILE A 87 -6.10 -12.84 17.05
CA ILE A 87 -6.62 -11.59 16.48
C ILE A 87 -6.15 -10.37 17.28
N ILE A 88 -6.20 -10.43 18.61
CA ILE A 88 -5.75 -9.32 19.48
C ILE A 88 -4.26 -9.02 19.23
N SER A 89 -3.41 -10.05 19.24
CA SER A 89 -1.97 -9.91 19.04
C SER A 89 -1.65 -9.38 17.63
N GLY A 90 -2.27 -9.95 16.59
CA GLY A 90 -2.02 -9.50 15.23
C GLY A 90 -2.53 -8.09 14.95
N PHE A 91 -3.67 -7.69 15.52
CA PHE A 91 -4.17 -6.32 15.39
C PHE A 91 -3.27 -5.32 16.13
N SER A 92 -2.74 -5.69 17.30
CA SER A 92 -1.74 -4.89 18.02
C SER A 92 -0.49 -4.67 17.17
N VAL A 93 0.05 -5.73 16.57
CA VAL A 93 1.22 -5.65 15.66
C VAL A 93 0.89 -4.79 14.43
N ALA A 94 -0.32 -4.92 13.88
CA ALA A 94 -0.78 -4.15 12.73
C ALA A 94 -0.81 -2.64 13.03
N LEU A 95 -1.23 -2.23 14.23
CA LEU A 95 -1.19 -0.83 14.65
C LEU A 95 0.25 -0.35 14.90
N GLU A 96 1.06 -1.17 15.58
CA GLU A 96 2.47 -0.88 15.87
C GLU A 96 3.29 -0.61 14.60
N CYS A 97 3.04 -1.38 13.53
CA CYS A 97 3.84 -1.31 12.30
C CYS A 97 3.76 0.02 11.57
N THR A 98 2.82 0.91 11.93
CA THR A 98 2.70 2.23 11.33
C THR A 98 3.76 3.23 11.80
N ALA A 99 4.32 3.03 12.99
CA ALA A 99 5.16 4.02 13.65
C ALA A 99 6.46 4.32 12.89
N VAL A 100 7.27 3.28 12.64
CA VAL A 100 8.60 3.44 12.00
C VAL A 100 8.47 3.93 10.55
N PRO A 101 7.58 3.38 9.69
CA PRO A 101 7.42 3.88 8.32
C PRO A 101 7.08 5.38 8.26
N VAL A 102 6.19 5.87 9.13
CA VAL A 102 5.79 7.29 9.16
C VAL A 102 6.96 8.20 9.55
N ILE A 103 7.78 7.77 10.51
CA ILE A 103 9.00 8.48 10.90
C ILE A 103 9.97 8.57 9.71
N VAL A 104 10.15 7.46 8.97
CA VAL A 104 11.01 7.41 7.79
C VAL A 104 10.51 8.35 6.68
N ILE A 105 9.20 8.35 6.36
CA ILE A 105 8.64 9.30 5.37
C ILE A 105 8.87 10.73 5.83
N SER A 106 8.62 11.03 7.10
CA SER A 106 8.73 12.38 7.65
C SER A 106 10.17 12.89 7.54
N ALA A 107 11.15 12.06 7.88
CA ALA A 107 12.57 12.36 7.68
C ALA A 107 12.90 12.56 6.19
N ALA A 108 12.41 11.69 5.30
CA ALA A 108 12.64 11.78 3.87
C ALA A 108 12.09 13.07 3.25
N ILE A 109 10.85 13.45 3.60
CA ILE A 109 10.23 14.70 3.16
C ILE A 109 11.03 15.90 3.68
N MET A 110 11.36 15.95 4.97
CA MET A 110 12.11 17.07 5.54
C MET A 110 13.51 17.22 4.92
N LEU A 111 14.26 16.12 4.77
CA LEU A 111 15.61 16.13 4.21
C LEU A 111 15.59 16.55 2.75
N SER A 112 14.77 15.90 1.92
CA SER A 112 14.68 16.23 0.49
C SER A 112 14.14 17.65 0.25
N TYR A 113 13.22 18.13 1.07
CA TYR A 113 12.73 19.50 1.01
C TYR A 113 13.81 20.53 1.36
N LYS A 114 14.59 20.28 2.42
CA LYS A 114 15.71 21.16 2.81
C LYS A 114 16.82 21.17 1.75
N MET A 115 17.19 20.00 1.22
CA MET A 115 18.21 19.86 0.18
C MET A 115 17.76 20.52 -1.12
N GLY A 116 16.50 20.37 -1.52
CA GLY A 116 15.93 21.04 -2.68
C GLY A 116 15.96 22.57 -2.55
N LYS A 117 15.63 23.11 -1.37
CA LYS A 117 15.78 24.55 -1.09
C LYS A 117 17.23 25.01 -1.21
N MET A 118 18.18 24.28 -0.63
CA MET A 118 19.61 24.62 -0.70
C MET A 118 20.15 24.57 -2.13
N GLY A 119 19.67 23.62 -2.94
CA GLY A 119 20.06 23.50 -4.35
C GLY A 119 19.59 24.67 -5.21
N LEU A 120 18.33 25.09 -5.06
CA LEU A 120 17.74 26.14 -5.90
C LEU A 120 17.92 27.57 -5.37
N ALA A 121 18.16 27.76 -4.06
CA ALA A 121 18.28 29.08 -3.44
C ALA A 121 19.30 30.02 -4.11
N PRO A 122 20.48 29.57 -4.59
CA PRO A 122 21.44 30.45 -5.25
C PRO A 122 21.04 30.88 -6.68
N TYR A 123 20.08 30.18 -7.31
CA TYR A 123 19.76 30.34 -8.74
C TYR A 123 18.36 30.90 -8.98
N ALA A 124 17.39 30.55 -8.13
CA ALA A 124 16.01 31.02 -8.22
C ALA A 124 15.37 31.07 -6.81
N PRO A 125 15.65 32.11 -6.02
CA PRO A 125 15.18 32.21 -4.64
C PRO A 125 13.65 32.30 -4.52
N ASP A 126 12.96 32.76 -5.56
CA ASP A 126 11.49 32.88 -5.59
C ASP A 126 10.78 31.55 -5.92
N LEU A 127 11.52 30.56 -6.43
CA LEU A 127 10.98 29.22 -6.72
C LEU A 127 11.05 28.32 -5.49
N ASN A 128 9.98 27.57 -5.23
CA ASN A 128 9.92 26.64 -4.11
C ASN A 128 10.71 25.34 -4.41
N GLY A 129 12.04 25.46 -4.42
CA GLY A 129 12.94 24.34 -4.73
C GLY A 129 12.82 23.15 -3.78
N GLY A 130 12.24 23.34 -2.59
CA GLY A 130 11.96 22.25 -1.67
C GLY A 130 10.91 21.27 -2.20
N LEU A 131 9.85 21.76 -2.84
CA LEU A 131 8.86 20.89 -3.48
C LEU A 131 9.49 20.04 -4.58
N TYR A 132 10.30 20.67 -5.44
CA TYR A 132 11.02 19.95 -6.47
C TYR A 132 11.99 18.90 -5.87
N GLY A 133 12.66 19.22 -4.76
CA GLY A 133 13.48 18.27 -4.01
C GLY A 133 12.69 17.04 -3.56
N THR A 134 11.48 17.21 -3.02
CA THR A 134 10.59 16.09 -2.67
C THR A 134 10.14 15.29 -3.90
N ALA A 135 9.98 15.93 -5.07
CA ALA A 135 9.68 15.24 -6.33
C ALA A 135 10.84 14.37 -6.80
N VAL A 136 12.07 14.88 -6.72
CA VAL A 136 13.27 14.11 -7.05
C VAL A 136 13.45 12.93 -6.08
N ALA A 137 13.13 13.09 -4.79
CA ALA A 137 13.13 11.98 -3.84
C ALA A 137 12.07 10.92 -4.17
N THR A 138 10.84 11.32 -4.55
CA THR A 138 9.83 10.37 -5.04
C THR A 138 10.31 9.59 -6.27
N MET A 139 10.96 10.27 -7.23
CA MET A 139 11.55 9.60 -8.40
C MET A 139 12.69 8.66 -8.00
N GLY A 140 13.52 9.05 -7.03
CA GLY A 140 14.57 8.20 -6.47
C GLY A 140 14.02 6.92 -5.85
N MET A 141 12.94 7.02 -5.06
CA MET A 141 12.25 5.84 -4.53
C MET A 141 11.75 4.94 -5.67
N LEU A 142 11.18 5.54 -6.73
CA LEU A 142 10.67 4.81 -7.90
C LEU A 142 11.75 4.22 -8.82
N ALA A 143 13.03 4.57 -8.64
CA ALA A 143 14.12 4.12 -9.51
C ALA A 143 14.27 2.59 -9.53
N THR A 144 13.98 1.93 -8.41
CA THR A 144 14.07 0.47 -8.28
C THR A 144 12.75 -0.25 -8.57
N CYS A 145 11.72 0.47 -9.05
CA CYS A 145 10.37 -0.04 -9.25
C CYS A 145 10.33 -1.29 -10.14
N GLY A 146 11.09 -1.31 -11.24
CA GLY A 146 11.11 -2.46 -12.16
C GLY A 146 11.51 -3.77 -11.49
N TYR A 147 12.47 -3.73 -10.56
CA TYR A 147 12.89 -4.92 -9.81
C TYR A 147 11.86 -5.31 -8.75
N ILE A 148 11.28 -4.33 -8.06
CA ILE A 148 10.25 -4.58 -7.05
C ILE A 148 9.00 -5.23 -7.67
N LEU A 149 8.55 -4.75 -8.83
CA LEU A 149 7.43 -5.36 -9.56
C LEU A 149 7.74 -6.78 -10.05
N ALA A 150 8.99 -7.06 -10.43
CA ALA A 150 9.42 -8.41 -10.77
C ALA A 150 9.36 -9.35 -9.55
N MET A 151 9.78 -8.88 -8.37
CA MET A 151 9.63 -9.62 -7.11
C MET A 151 8.17 -9.84 -6.72
N ASP A 152 7.29 -8.87 -6.97
CA ASP A 152 5.85 -9.00 -6.72
C ASP A 152 5.25 -10.10 -7.59
N THR A 153 5.56 -10.07 -8.90
CA THR A 153 5.04 -11.02 -9.89
C THR A 153 5.54 -12.44 -9.64
N PHE A 154 6.73 -12.59 -9.04
CA PHE A 154 7.25 -13.89 -8.63
C PHE A 154 6.30 -14.64 -7.69
N GLY A 155 5.64 -13.95 -6.74
CA GLY A 155 4.78 -14.59 -5.75
C GLY A 155 3.57 -15.33 -6.34
N PRO A 156 2.69 -14.66 -7.13
CA PRO A 156 1.58 -15.33 -7.80
C PRO A 156 2.00 -16.46 -8.75
N ILE A 157 3.16 -16.35 -9.40
CA ILE A 157 3.69 -17.43 -10.26
C ILE A 157 4.00 -18.67 -9.41
N THR A 158 4.67 -18.51 -8.27
CA THR A 158 5.04 -19.62 -7.40
C THR A 158 3.86 -20.25 -6.68
N ASP A 159 2.86 -19.44 -6.34
CA ASP A 159 1.60 -19.89 -5.75
C ASP A 159 0.80 -20.78 -6.73
N ASN A 160 0.62 -20.30 -7.97
CA ASN A 160 0.00 -21.09 -9.04
C ASN A 160 0.78 -22.37 -9.35
N ALA A 161 2.12 -22.32 -9.35
CA ALA A 161 2.95 -23.51 -9.51
C ALA A 161 2.70 -24.53 -8.38
N GLY A 162 2.60 -24.08 -7.13
CA GLY A 162 2.24 -24.91 -5.99
C GLY A 162 0.85 -25.56 -6.13
N GLY A 163 -0.14 -24.77 -6.56
CA GLY A 163 -1.49 -25.27 -6.86
C GLY A 163 -1.51 -26.34 -7.95
N ILE A 164 -0.79 -26.13 -9.06
CA ILE A 164 -0.68 -27.10 -10.16
C ILE A 164 -0.01 -28.39 -9.68
N VAL A 165 1.06 -28.29 -8.89
CA VAL A 165 1.78 -29.45 -8.32
C VAL A 165 0.85 -30.29 -7.43
N GLU A 166 0.03 -29.65 -6.58
CA GLU A 166 -0.96 -30.32 -5.74
C GLU A 166 -2.06 -30.98 -6.59
N MET A 167 -2.66 -30.24 -7.52
CA MET A 167 -3.76 -30.74 -8.36
C MET A 167 -3.33 -31.86 -9.32
N SER A 168 -2.05 -31.91 -9.70
CA SER A 168 -1.48 -32.96 -10.55
C SER A 168 -0.82 -34.10 -9.78
N GLN A 169 -0.96 -34.14 -8.44
CA GLN A 169 -0.45 -35.20 -7.57
C GLN A 169 1.04 -35.50 -7.75
N GLN A 170 1.84 -34.48 -7.98
CA GLN A 170 3.28 -34.62 -8.19
C GLN A 170 3.99 -35.11 -6.91
N PRO A 171 5.21 -35.66 -7.02
CA PRO A 171 5.98 -36.11 -5.86
C PRO A 171 6.15 -35.02 -4.81
N LYS A 172 6.13 -35.42 -3.52
CA LYS A 172 6.26 -34.51 -2.37
C LYS A 172 7.48 -33.58 -2.46
N GLU A 173 8.59 -34.05 -3.02
CA GLU A 173 9.78 -33.23 -3.20
C GLU A 173 9.53 -31.99 -4.09
N VAL A 174 8.69 -32.12 -5.11
CA VAL A 174 8.32 -30.99 -5.99
C VAL A 174 7.49 -29.97 -5.21
N ARG A 175 6.58 -30.46 -4.35
CA ARG A 175 5.76 -29.62 -3.46
C ARG A 175 6.61 -28.90 -2.41
N GLU A 176 7.58 -29.57 -1.81
CA GLU A 176 8.51 -28.93 -0.87
C GLU A 176 9.32 -27.81 -1.54
N ARG A 177 9.71 -27.98 -2.82
CA ARG A 177 10.39 -26.93 -3.59
C ARG A 177 9.45 -25.76 -3.88
N THR A 178 8.22 -25.99 -4.31
CA THR A 178 7.27 -24.91 -4.59
C THR A 178 6.80 -24.20 -3.32
N ASP A 179 6.59 -24.91 -2.21
CA ASP A 179 6.23 -24.32 -0.91
C ASP A 179 7.33 -23.39 -0.37
N ARG A 180 8.60 -23.77 -0.58
CA ARG A 180 9.73 -22.86 -0.30
C ARG A 180 9.65 -21.60 -1.15
N LEU A 181 9.36 -21.71 -2.45
CA LEU A 181 9.24 -20.56 -3.35
C LEU A 181 8.01 -19.68 -3.01
N ASP A 182 6.87 -20.28 -2.65
CA ASP A 182 5.65 -19.58 -2.22
C ASP A 182 5.91 -18.75 -0.94
N SER A 183 6.64 -19.30 0.03
CA SER A 183 6.99 -18.55 1.24
C SER A 183 7.80 -17.28 0.96
N VAL A 184 8.70 -17.35 -0.03
CA VAL A 184 9.46 -16.20 -0.55
C VAL A 184 8.50 -15.24 -1.26
N GLY A 185 7.60 -15.77 -2.08
CA GLY A 185 6.55 -15.02 -2.79
C GLY A 185 5.63 -14.19 -1.89
N ASN A 186 5.22 -14.72 -0.73
CA ASN A 186 4.38 -13.99 0.21
C ASN A 186 5.14 -12.85 0.89
N THR A 187 6.42 -13.06 1.17
CA THR A 187 7.31 -11.99 1.65
C THR A 187 7.45 -10.91 0.59
N THR A 188 7.73 -11.26 -0.68
CA THR A 188 7.89 -10.26 -1.75
C THR A 188 6.61 -9.49 -2.06
N LYS A 189 5.43 -10.15 -2.02
CA LYS A 189 4.12 -9.48 -2.11
C LYS A 189 3.96 -8.41 -1.02
N ALA A 190 4.31 -8.73 0.23
CA ALA A 190 4.25 -7.79 1.33
C ALA A 190 5.20 -6.60 1.12
N LEU A 191 6.46 -6.88 0.72
CA LEU A 191 7.46 -5.85 0.43
C LEU A 191 6.97 -4.85 -0.63
N THR A 192 6.36 -5.35 -1.71
CA THR A 192 5.83 -4.50 -2.78
C THR A 192 4.64 -3.66 -2.31
N LYS A 193 3.75 -4.22 -1.50
CA LYS A 193 2.63 -3.47 -0.88
C LYS A 193 3.16 -2.33 0.01
N GLY A 194 4.17 -2.60 0.83
CA GLY A 194 4.82 -1.59 1.68
C GLY A 194 5.49 -0.49 0.85
N TYR A 195 6.26 -0.87 -0.16
CA TYR A 195 6.90 0.05 -1.10
C TYR A 195 5.88 0.94 -1.84
N ALA A 196 4.78 0.36 -2.33
CA ALA A 196 3.74 1.09 -3.02
C ALA A 196 3.13 2.17 -2.12
N ILE A 197 2.84 1.86 -0.86
CA ILE A 197 2.34 2.83 0.12
C ILE A 197 3.38 3.92 0.40
N GLY A 198 4.65 3.57 0.62
CA GLY A 198 5.70 4.57 0.88
C GLY A 198 5.89 5.53 -0.30
N SER A 199 5.81 5.02 -1.54
CA SER A 199 5.88 5.86 -2.74
C SER A 199 4.69 6.81 -2.86
N ALA A 200 3.49 6.34 -2.51
CA ALA A 200 2.29 7.16 -2.48
C ALA A 200 2.37 8.24 -1.39
N ALA A 201 3.00 7.94 -0.25
CA ALA A 201 3.17 8.89 0.84
C ALA A 201 4.14 10.03 0.49
N LEU A 202 5.26 9.74 -0.20
CA LEU A 202 6.13 10.79 -0.71
C LEU A 202 5.43 11.62 -1.80
N ALA A 203 4.66 10.96 -2.68
CA ALA A 203 3.90 11.64 -3.73
C ALA A 203 2.75 12.49 -3.19
N ALA A 204 2.15 12.14 -2.05
CA ALA A 204 1.00 12.83 -1.46
C ALA A 204 1.23 14.32 -1.29
N PHE A 205 2.39 14.71 -0.74
CA PHE A 205 2.74 16.11 -0.53
C PHE A 205 2.84 16.90 -1.85
N LEU A 206 3.40 16.27 -2.88
CA LEU A 206 3.52 16.86 -4.23
C LEU A 206 2.16 17.05 -4.88
N LEU A 207 1.31 16.03 -4.80
CA LEU A 207 -0.03 16.05 -5.39
C LEU A 207 -0.92 17.09 -4.73
N PHE A 208 -0.81 17.25 -3.40
CA PHE A 208 -1.48 18.33 -2.68
C PHE A 208 -0.99 19.71 -3.12
N SER A 209 0.33 19.91 -3.24
CA SER A 209 0.84 21.19 -3.74
C SER A 209 0.39 21.47 -5.18
N ALA A 210 0.39 20.44 -6.04
CA ALA A 210 -0.10 20.54 -7.41
C ALA A 210 -1.59 20.93 -7.44
N TYR A 211 -2.40 20.40 -6.53
CA TYR A 211 -3.81 20.80 -6.39
C TYR A 211 -3.95 22.28 -6.06
N LEU A 212 -3.20 22.79 -5.06
CA LEU A 212 -3.23 24.21 -4.71
C LEU A 212 -2.74 25.10 -5.85
N ASP A 213 -1.71 24.67 -6.58
CA ASP A 213 -1.22 25.38 -7.77
C ASP A 213 -2.30 25.46 -8.86
N GLU A 214 -3.05 24.37 -9.07
CA GLU A 214 -4.15 24.33 -10.03
C GLU A 214 -5.31 25.26 -9.63
N VAL A 215 -5.70 25.25 -8.35
CA VAL A 215 -6.74 26.15 -7.82
C VAL A 215 -6.35 27.63 -8.03
N VAL A 216 -5.08 27.99 -7.78
CA VAL A 216 -4.61 29.37 -7.99
C VAL A 216 -4.62 29.78 -9.46
N LYS A 217 -4.37 28.85 -10.41
CA LYS A 217 -4.47 29.18 -11.84
C LYS A 217 -5.86 29.66 -12.22
N TYR A 218 -6.91 29.04 -11.66
CA TYR A 218 -8.30 29.39 -11.95
C TYR A 218 -8.85 30.50 -11.03
N SER A 219 -8.28 30.68 -9.84
CA SER A 219 -8.61 31.78 -8.92
C SER A 219 -7.33 32.40 -8.37
N PRO A 220 -6.76 33.43 -9.04
CA PRO A 220 -5.52 34.08 -8.62
C PRO A 220 -5.57 34.70 -7.22
N GLN A 221 -6.78 34.99 -6.73
CA GLN A 221 -7.02 35.55 -5.40
C GLN A 221 -6.95 34.49 -4.29
N PHE A 222 -6.95 33.20 -4.65
CA PHE A 222 -6.93 32.11 -3.71
C PHE A 222 -5.57 32.02 -3.00
N SER A 223 -5.59 32.00 -1.68
CA SER A 223 -4.39 31.77 -0.88
C SER A 223 -3.98 30.31 -0.92
N LYS A 224 -2.73 30.00 -1.25
CA LYS A 224 -2.17 28.63 -1.13
C LYS A 224 -2.07 28.13 0.31
N ARG A 225 -2.51 28.92 1.30
CA ARG A 225 -2.54 28.53 2.72
C ARG A 225 -3.90 27.90 3.01
N VAL A 226 -3.89 26.65 3.46
CA VAL A 226 -5.08 25.93 3.93
C VAL A 226 -5.11 26.05 5.45
N ASP A 227 -6.13 26.73 5.98
CA ASP A 227 -6.29 26.91 7.42
C ASP A 227 -7.23 25.86 8.01
N ILE A 228 -6.64 24.84 8.64
CA ILE A 228 -7.37 23.75 9.32
C ILE A 228 -8.21 24.27 10.50
N GLY A 229 -7.92 25.47 11.03
CA GLY A 229 -8.74 26.10 12.07
C GLY A 229 -10.13 26.54 11.59
N ARG A 230 -10.34 26.65 10.26
CA ARG A 230 -11.65 27.01 9.70
C ARG A 230 -12.59 25.81 9.72
N VAL A 231 -13.82 26.02 10.21
CA VAL A 231 -14.84 24.95 10.35
C VAL A 231 -15.08 24.16 9.06
N PRO A 232 -15.30 24.77 7.87
CA PRO A 232 -15.47 24.01 6.62
C PRO A 232 -14.27 23.13 6.26
N VAL A 233 -13.06 23.62 6.54
CA VAL A 233 -11.79 22.95 6.22
C VAL A 233 -11.56 21.78 7.16
N PHE A 234 -11.79 21.98 8.46
CA PHE A 234 -11.76 20.91 9.45
C PHE A 234 -12.77 19.80 9.11
N ILE A 235 -14.01 20.15 8.77
CA ILE A 235 -15.04 19.18 8.38
C ILE A 235 -14.63 18.45 7.09
N GLY A 236 -14.12 19.16 6.08
CA GLY A 236 -13.59 18.55 4.86
C GLY A 236 -12.51 17.50 5.16
N GLY A 237 -11.58 17.83 6.07
CA GLY A 237 -10.58 16.90 6.59
C GLY A 237 -11.16 15.67 7.27
N LEU A 238 -12.12 15.86 8.18
CA LEU A 238 -12.81 14.78 8.89
C LEU A 238 -13.56 13.85 7.92
N LEU A 239 -14.22 14.42 6.92
CA LEU A 239 -14.90 13.69 5.85
C LEU A 239 -13.91 12.90 4.99
N GLY A 240 -12.73 13.45 4.73
CA GLY A 240 -11.63 12.73 4.08
C GLY A 240 -11.14 11.52 4.87
N ALA A 241 -10.94 11.67 6.19
CA ALA A 241 -10.61 10.56 7.07
C ALA A 241 -11.72 9.48 7.05
N MET A 242 -12.98 9.90 7.22
CA MET A 242 -14.14 9.01 7.19
C MET A 242 -14.24 8.21 5.88
N LEU A 243 -13.95 8.84 4.74
CA LEU A 243 -14.00 8.19 3.43
C LEU A 243 -13.09 6.95 3.35
N ILE A 244 -11.89 7.03 3.93
CA ILE A 244 -10.94 5.90 3.99
C ILE A 244 -11.52 4.72 4.76
N PHE A 245 -12.10 4.98 5.93
CA PHE A 245 -12.73 3.94 6.76
C PHE A 245 -13.96 3.35 6.08
N LEU A 246 -14.80 4.19 5.47
CA LEU A 246 -16.00 3.76 4.77
C LEU A 246 -15.65 2.88 3.56
N PHE A 247 -14.69 3.30 2.73
CA PHE A 247 -14.20 2.52 1.60
C PHE A 247 -13.68 1.16 2.05
N SER A 248 -12.85 1.13 3.10
CA SER A 248 -12.28 -0.10 3.66
C SER A 248 -13.37 -1.04 4.15
N ALA A 249 -14.37 -0.53 4.88
CA ALA A 249 -15.48 -1.32 5.38
C ALA A 249 -16.31 -1.95 4.25
N MET A 250 -16.53 -1.22 3.14
CA MET A 250 -17.22 -1.76 1.97
C MET A 250 -16.42 -2.87 1.30
N ALA A 251 -15.11 -2.66 1.11
CA ALA A 251 -14.22 -3.66 0.51
C ALA A 251 -14.19 -4.96 1.31
N ILE A 252 -14.01 -4.87 2.64
CA ILE A 252 -14.00 -6.05 3.53
C ILE A 252 -15.36 -6.76 3.51
N ARG A 253 -16.46 -6.00 3.58
CA ARG A 253 -17.82 -6.56 3.55
C ARG A 253 -18.13 -7.27 2.24
N ALA A 254 -17.62 -6.77 1.11
CA ALA A 254 -17.79 -7.40 -0.20
C ALA A 254 -17.14 -8.78 -0.23
N VAL A 255 -15.89 -8.89 0.24
CA VAL A 255 -15.16 -10.17 0.32
C VAL A 255 -15.87 -11.14 1.26
N GLY A 256 -16.31 -10.68 2.43
CA GLY A 256 -17.03 -11.53 3.39
C GLY A 256 -18.31 -12.13 2.81
N LYS A 257 -19.11 -11.33 2.10
CA LYS A 257 -20.32 -11.82 1.42
C LYS A 257 -20.02 -12.82 0.30
N ALA A 258 -18.98 -12.56 -0.50
CA ALA A 258 -18.57 -13.47 -1.57
C ALA A 258 -18.05 -14.81 -0.99
N ALA A 259 -17.21 -14.75 0.05
CA ALA A 259 -16.67 -15.92 0.72
C ALA A 259 -17.79 -16.82 1.31
N GLN A 260 -18.81 -16.24 1.94
CA GLN A 260 -19.96 -17.00 2.44
C GLN A 260 -20.66 -17.80 1.34
N LYS A 261 -20.91 -17.16 0.18
CA LYS A 261 -21.53 -17.83 -0.98
C LYS A 261 -20.68 -18.96 -1.54
N ILE A 262 -19.36 -18.80 -1.59
CA ILE A 262 -18.44 -19.88 -2.02
C ILE A 262 -18.50 -21.03 -1.03
N ILE A 263 -18.41 -20.75 0.28
CA ILE A 263 -18.44 -21.79 1.32
C ILE A 263 -19.73 -22.60 1.25
N GLU A 264 -20.88 -21.92 1.08
CA GLU A 264 -22.18 -22.58 0.90
C GLU A 264 -22.18 -23.45 -0.36
N ALA A 265 -21.72 -22.93 -1.50
CA ALA A 265 -21.66 -23.67 -2.76
C ALA A 265 -20.73 -24.90 -2.68
N VAL A 266 -19.57 -24.78 -2.03
CA VAL A 266 -18.64 -25.90 -1.84
C VAL A 266 -19.24 -26.95 -0.91
N ARG A 267 -19.89 -26.54 0.18
CA ARG A 267 -20.58 -27.46 1.11
C ARG A 267 -21.75 -28.18 0.45
N GLU A 268 -22.51 -27.48 -0.37
CA GLU A 268 -23.61 -28.05 -1.15
C GLU A 268 -23.07 -29.14 -2.10
N GLN A 269 -22.00 -28.85 -2.84
CA GLN A 269 -21.36 -29.85 -3.71
C GLN A 269 -20.90 -31.08 -2.94
N PHE A 270 -20.21 -30.91 -1.79
CA PHE A 270 -19.77 -32.06 -0.99
C PHE A 270 -20.93 -32.89 -0.42
N ARG A 271 -22.05 -32.24 -0.08
CA ARG A 271 -23.24 -32.92 0.46
C ARG A 271 -23.99 -33.69 -0.63
N GLU A 272 -24.14 -33.10 -1.81
CA GLU A 272 -24.94 -33.67 -2.91
C GLU A 272 -24.17 -34.68 -3.75
N ARG A 273 -22.83 -34.57 -3.78
CA ARG A 273 -21.93 -35.41 -4.58
C ARG A 273 -20.81 -35.98 -3.71
N PRO A 274 -21.09 -37.02 -2.89
CA PRO A 274 -20.11 -37.59 -1.96
C PRO A 274 -18.84 -38.13 -2.65
N GLY A 275 -18.96 -38.56 -3.92
CA GLY A 275 -17.84 -39.05 -4.74
C GLY A 275 -16.73 -38.02 -4.95
N ILE A 276 -16.99 -36.73 -4.69
CA ILE A 276 -15.96 -35.69 -4.71
C ILE A 276 -14.93 -35.90 -3.58
N MET A 277 -15.39 -36.21 -2.36
CA MET A 277 -14.49 -36.44 -1.22
C MET A 277 -13.75 -37.77 -1.34
N GLU A 278 -14.35 -38.74 -2.04
CA GLU A 278 -13.73 -40.03 -2.37
C GLU A 278 -12.74 -39.91 -3.56
N GLY A 279 -12.74 -38.79 -4.27
CA GLY A 279 -11.92 -38.56 -5.46
C GLY A 279 -12.38 -39.32 -6.72
N THR A 280 -13.57 -39.92 -6.69
CA THR A 280 -14.17 -40.65 -7.81
C THR A 280 -14.94 -39.74 -8.77
N GLU A 281 -15.29 -38.54 -8.32
CA GLU A 281 -16.08 -37.56 -9.07
C GLU A 281 -15.42 -36.17 -9.08
N LYS A 282 -15.49 -35.46 -10.22
CA LYS A 282 -14.92 -34.11 -10.35
C LYS A 282 -15.87 -33.03 -9.79
N PRO A 283 -15.39 -32.07 -8.96
CA PRO A 283 -16.16 -30.91 -8.55
C PRO A 283 -16.61 -30.03 -9.73
N ASP A 284 -17.67 -29.27 -9.53
CA ASP A 284 -18.06 -28.19 -10.44
C ASP A 284 -17.28 -26.91 -10.09
N TYR A 285 -16.16 -26.73 -10.79
CA TYR A 285 -15.33 -25.53 -10.70
C TYR A 285 -16.01 -24.30 -11.32
N GLY A 286 -16.78 -24.50 -12.39
CA GLY A 286 -17.41 -23.43 -13.16
C GLY A 286 -18.41 -22.64 -12.31
N ARG A 287 -19.19 -23.33 -11.48
CA ARG A 287 -20.10 -22.71 -10.52
C ARG A 287 -19.38 -21.81 -9.52
N CYS A 288 -18.24 -22.25 -8.98
CA CYS A 288 -17.45 -21.42 -8.05
C CYS A 288 -16.89 -20.17 -8.75
N VAL A 289 -16.37 -20.32 -9.97
CA VAL A 289 -15.85 -19.22 -10.79
C VAL A 289 -16.94 -18.20 -11.14
N ASP A 290 -18.14 -18.65 -11.51
CA ASP A 290 -19.27 -17.77 -11.82
C ASP A 290 -19.70 -16.94 -10.60
N ILE A 291 -19.82 -17.58 -9.43
CA ILE A 291 -20.17 -16.90 -8.17
C ILE A 291 -19.17 -15.79 -7.87
N VAL A 292 -17.86 -16.08 -7.86
CA VAL A 292 -16.85 -15.06 -7.55
C VAL A 292 -16.81 -13.95 -8.59
N THR A 293 -16.98 -14.28 -9.86
CA THR A 293 -16.95 -13.30 -10.96
C THR A 293 -18.12 -12.32 -10.84
N ARG A 294 -19.34 -12.83 -10.70
CA ARG A 294 -20.54 -12.01 -10.62
C ARG A 294 -20.55 -11.12 -9.38
N GLU A 295 -20.14 -11.66 -8.23
CA GLU A 295 -20.08 -10.90 -6.98
C GLU A 295 -18.97 -9.84 -7.03
N ALA A 296 -17.78 -10.15 -7.55
CA ALA A 296 -16.71 -9.17 -7.71
C ALA A 296 -17.13 -8.01 -8.63
N LEU A 297 -17.70 -8.31 -9.81
CA LEU A 297 -18.16 -7.30 -10.77
C LEU A 297 -19.26 -6.39 -10.19
N ARG A 298 -20.18 -6.93 -9.40
CA ARG A 298 -21.23 -6.14 -8.76
C ARG A 298 -20.67 -5.31 -7.60
N ALA A 299 -19.81 -5.90 -6.78
CA ALA A 299 -19.33 -5.27 -5.55
C ALA A 299 -18.29 -4.17 -5.79
N MET A 300 -17.56 -4.19 -6.91
CA MET A 300 -16.55 -3.16 -7.23
C MET A 300 -17.13 -1.79 -7.62
N VAL A 301 -18.39 -1.75 -8.08
CA VAL A 301 -19.00 -0.52 -8.64
C VAL A 301 -19.13 0.58 -7.58
N VAL A 302 -19.70 0.24 -6.41
CA VAL A 302 -19.98 1.23 -5.35
C VAL A 302 -18.69 1.82 -4.77
N PRO A 303 -17.68 1.03 -4.35
CA PRO A 303 -16.41 1.57 -3.89
C PRO A 303 -15.67 2.36 -4.99
N GLY A 304 -15.81 2.00 -6.26
CA GLY A 304 -15.17 2.71 -7.37
C GLY A 304 -15.74 4.11 -7.63
N ILE A 305 -17.07 4.26 -7.53
CA ILE A 305 -17.74 5.54 -7.77
C ILE A 305 -17.73 6.45 -6.53
N LEU A 306 -17.68 5.87 -5.32
CA LEU A 306 -17.75 6.62 -4.06
C LEU A 306 -16.78 7.81 -3.99
N PRO A 307 -15.47 7.69 -4.28
CA PRO A 307 -14.53 8.80 -4.14
C PRO A 307 -14.84 9.97 -5.07
N LEU A 308 -15.30 9.66 -6.29
CA LEU A 308 -15.68 10.66 -7.29
C LEU A 308 -16.88 11.48 -6.83
N ILE A 309 -17.97 10.81 -6.46
CA ILE A 309 -19.19 11.50 -5.99
C ILE A 309 -18.88 12.25 -4.69
N PHE A 310 -18.14 11.63 -3.77
CA PHE A 310 -17.89 12.20 -2.46
C PHE A 310 -17.03 13.47 -2.51
N VAL A 311 -15.92 13.45 -3.26
CA VAL A 311 -15.09 14.66 -3.45
C VAL A 311 -15.88 15.77 -4.12
N GLY A 312 -16.66 15.44 -5.15
CA GLY A 312 -17.54 16.38 -5.83
C GLY A 312 -18.56 17.00 -4.85
N ALA A 313 -19.27 16.16 -4.11
CA ALA A 313 -20.27 16.58 -3.14
C ALA A 313 -19.68 17.52 -2.08
N VAL A 314 -18.55 17.17 -1.46
CA VAL A 314 -17.89 18.02 -0.45
C VAL A 314 -17.53 19.39 -1.03
N GLY A 315 -16.91 19.42 -2.21
CA GLY A 315 -16.54 20.67 -2.86
C GLY A 315 -17.74 21.57 -3.20
N PHE A 316 -18.79 21.00 -3.79
CA PHE A 316 -20.02 21.75 -4.11
C PHE A 316 -20.76 22.21 -2.86
N THR A 317 -20.94 21.34 -1.87
CA THR A 317 -21.65 21.67 -0.64
C THR A 317 -20.98 22.85 0.08
N PHE A 318 -19.66 22.83 0.27
CA PHE A 318 -18.98 23.94 0.94
C PHE A 318 -18.87 25.21 0.10
N LYS A 319 -18.87 25.08 -1.23
CA LYS A 319 -18.99 26.22 -2.15
C LYS A 319 -20.32 26.96 -1.99
N TYR A 320 -21.45 26.25 -1.88
CA TYR A 320 -22.78 26.88 -1.78
C TYR A 320 -23.19 27.26 -0.36
N ILE A 321 -22.70 26.55 0.66
CA ILE A 321 -23.05 26.83 2.06
C ILE A 321 -22.23 28.00 2.63
N SER A 322 -20.99 28.20 2.16
CA SER A 322 -20.14 29.26 2.69
C SER A 322 -20.23 30.54 1.83
N ASN A 323 -20.38 31.68 2.49
CA ASN A 323 -20.33 33.00 1.84
C ASN A 323 -18.91 33.46 1.50
N VAL A 324 -17.88 32.66 1.81
CA VAL A 324 -16.48 32.99 1.55
C VAL A 324 -16.02 32.28 0.25
N PRO A 325 -15.62 33.03 -0.79
CA PRO A 325 -15.12 32.44 -2.04
C PRO A 325 -13.95 31.49 -1.81
N GLY A 326 -13.90 30.38 -2.56
CA GLY A 326 -12.83 29.39 -2.46
C GLY A 326 -12.92 28.43 -1.27
N THR A 327 -13.95 28.55 -0.41
CA THR A 327 -14.13 27.62 0.72
C THR A 327 -14.32 26.16 0.28
N GLY A 328 -14.99 25.94 -0.84
CA GLY A 328 -15.13 24.60 -1.43
C GLY A 328 -13.76 23.98 -1.76
N ALA A 329 -12.92 24.73 -2.47
CA ALA A 329 -11.57 24.29 -2.82
C ALA A 329 -10.69 24.06 -1.58
N GLU A 330 -10.76 24.94 -0.58
CA GLU A 330 -9.98 24.79 0.66
C GLU A 330 -10.43 23.56 1.48
N ALA A 331 -11.74 23.30 1.56
CA ALA A 331 -12.28 22.11 2.22
C ALA A 331 -11.87 20.82 1.50
N VAL A 332 -11.87 20.83 0.17
CA VAL A 332 -11.37 19.72 -0.66
C VAL A 332 -9.86 19.53 -0.48
N ALA A 333 -9.10 20.61 -0.32
CA ALA A 333 -7.67 20.53 0.00
C ALA A 333 -7.44 19.76 1.31
N ALA A 334 -8.20 20.06 2.36
CA ALA A 334 -8.11 19.36 3.63
C ALA A 334 -8.59 17.91 3.54
N LEU A 335 -9.65 17.64 2.78
CA LEU A 335 -10.11 16.28 2.47
C LEU A 335 -9.00 15.46 1.82
N LEU A 336 -8.32 16.02 0.80
CA LEU A 336 -7.22 15.38 0.11
C LEU A 336 -6.06 15.08 1.08
N MET A 337 -5.61 16.07 1.85
CA MET A 337 -4.46 15.93 2.74
C MET A 337 -4.73 14.93 3.87
N ILE A 338 -5.80 15.13 4.63
CA ILE A 338 -6.12 14.29 5.80
C ILE A 338 -6.56 12.90 5.36
N GLY A 339 -7.38 12.80 4.29
CA GLY A 339 -7.74 11.52 3.69
C GLY A 339 -6.51 10.74 3.23
N THR A 340 -5.51 11.41 2.66
CA THR A 340 -4.25 10.75 2.28
C THR A 340 -3.46 10.25 3.48
N ILE A 341 -3.28 11.07 4.52
CA ILE A 341 -2.57 10.67 5.74
C ILE A 341 -3.23 9.45 6.39
N VAL A 342 -4.55 9.50 6.59
CA VAL A 342 -5.32 8.38 7.16
C VAL A 342 -5.27 7.15 6.24
N GLY A 343 -5.33 7.36 4.93
CA GLY A 343 -5.21 6.31 3.92
C GLY A 343 -3.88 5.55 4.03
N ILE A 344 -2.77 6.27 4.15
CA ILE A 344 -1.42 5.69 4.30
C ILE A 344 -1.35 4.82 5.56
N LEU A 345 -1.82 5.35 6.70
CA LEU A 345 -1.83 4.62 7.97
C LEU A 345 -2.69 3.36 7.88
N MET A 346 -3.92 3.48 7.39
CA MET A 346 -4.84 2.34 7.27
C MET A 346 -4.33 1.29 6.28
N ALA A 347 -3.72 1.72 5.17
CA ALA A 347 -3.12 0.79 4.20
C ALA A 347 -1.96 0.00 4.83
N LEU A 348 -1.11 0.64 5.65
CA LEU A 348 -0.04 -0.05 6.38
C LEU A 348 -0.61 -1.08 7.38
N VAL A 349 -1.60 -0.68 8.19
CA VAL A 349 -2.27 -1.57 9.16
C VAL A 349 -2.80 -2.82 8.45
N MET A 350 -3.54 -2.64 7.34
CA MET A 350 -4.17 -3.74 6.63
C MET A 350 -3.17 -4.65 5.92
N ASN A 351 -2.20 -4.07 5.20
CA ASN A 351 -1.24 -4.82 4.41
C ASN A 351 -0.28 -5.62 5.29
N ASN A 352 0.36 -4.95 6.26
CA ASN A 352 1.35 -5.59 7.12
C ASN A 352 0.67 -6.49 8.17
N GLY A 353 -0.48 -6.07 8.73
CA GLY A 353 -1.23 -6.87 9.68
C GLY A 353 -1.70 -8.20 9.07
N GLY A 354 -2.31 -8.15 7.88
CA GLY A 354 -2.69 -9.36 7.14
C GLY A 354 -1.50 -10.23 6.77
N GLY A 355 -0.39 -9.63 6.33
CA GLY A 355 0.85 -10.37 6.06
C GLY A 355 1.45 -11.05 7.30
N ALA A 356 1.36 -10.40 8.46
CA ALA A 356 1.86 -10.96 9.72
C ALA A 356 1.03 -12.15 10.20
N TRP A 357 -0.30 -12.12 10.06
CA TRP A 357 -1.17 -13.27 10.35
C TRP A 357 -0.86 -14.48 9.43
N ASP A 358 -0.69 -14.24 8.13
CA ASP A 358 -0.36 -15.30 7.18
C ASP A 358 0.98 -15.97 7.50
N ASN A 359 2.01 -15.16 7.78
CA ASN A 359 3.33 -15.67 8.10
C ASN A 359 3.38 -16.33 9.49
N ALA A 360 2.53 -15.93 10.44
CA ALA A 360 2.37 -16.65 11.70
C ALA A 360 1.77 -18.05 11.48
N LYS A 361 0.77 -18.17 10.59
CA LYS A 361 0.24 -19.47 10.15
C LYS A 361 1.33 -20.31 9.49
N LYS A 362 2.04 -19.77 8.49
CA LYS A 362 3.13 -20.47 7.79
C LYS A 362 4.24 -20.92 8.76
N TYR A 363 4.58 -20.12 9.76
CA TYR A 363 5.54 -20.50 10.81
C TYR A 363 5.11 -21.77 11.56
N ILE A 364 3.84 -21.86 11.95
CA ILE A 364 3.30 -23.06 12.61
C ILE A 364 3.28 -24.24 11.63
N GLU A 365 3.00 -24.01 10.35
CA GLU A 365 3.04 -25.05 9.32
C GLU A 365 4.42 -25.70 9.10
N THR A 366 5.51 -25.02 9.50
CA THR A 366 6.87 -25.60 9.48
C THR A 366 7.10 -26.67 10.55
N GLY A 367 6.10 -26.99 11.38
CA GLY A 367 6.20 -27.97 12.46
C GLY A 367 6.47 -27.36 13.83
N LYS A 368 6.60 -26.04 13.92
CA LYS A 368 6.65 -25.32 15.20
C LYS A 368 5.26 -25.28 15.83
N LEU A 369 5.21 -25.19 17.16
CA LEU A 369 3.96 -25.04 17.94
C LEU A 369 2.90 -26.12 17.64
N GLY A 370 3.33 -27.35 17.36
CA GLY A 370 2.46 -28.49 17.11
C GLY A 370 2.15 -28.78 15.64
N GLY A 371 2.58 -27.91 14.70
CA GLY A 371 2.47 -28.20 13.27
C GLY A 371 1.04 -28.12 12.71
N LYS A 372 0.90 -28.53 11.44
CA LYS A 372 -0.39 -28.58 10.72
C LYS A 372 -1.41 -29.45 11.47
N GLY A 373 -2.65 -28.95 11.57
CA GLY A 373 -3.77 -29.64 12.23
C GLY A 373 -3.85 -29.46 13.74
N SER A 374 -2.81 -28.91 14.37
CA SER A 374 -2.82 -28.58 15.81
C SER A 374 -3.86 -27.51 16.16
N PRO A 375 -4.26 -27.39 17.44
CA PRO A 375 -5.13 -26.29 17.89
C PRO A 375 -4.56 -24.91 17.57
N ALA A 376 -3.24 -24.74 17.70
CA ALA A 376 -2.54 -23.51 17.35
C ALA A 376 -2.60 -23.22 15.84
N HIS A 377 -2.46 -24.24 14.99
CA HIS A 377 -2.60 -24.09 13.54
C HIS A 377 -4.02 -23.66 13.17
N LYS A 378 -5.05 -24.27 13.76
CA LYS A 378 -6.45 -23.86 13.53
C LYS A 378 -6.70 -22.41 13.93
N ALA A 379 -6.14 -21.96 15.06
CA ALA A 379 -6.22 -20.56 15.48
C ALA A 379 -5.51 -19.60 14.50
N ALA A 380 -4.34 -20.00 14.00
CA ALA A 380 -3.58 -19.22 13.03
C ALA A 380 -4.30 -19.12 11.67
N VAL A 381 -4.97 -20.20 11.23
CA VAL A 381 -5.82 -20.18 10.03
C VAL A 381 -6.95 -19.16 10.19
N VAL A 382 -7.59 -19.08 11.37
CA VAL A 382 -8.60 -18.04 11.62
C VAL A 382 -7.99 -16.65 11.49
N GLY A 383 -6.80 -16.42 12.06
CA GLY A 383 -6.08 -15.15 11.92
C GLY A 383 -5.81 -14.76 10.47
N ASP A 384 -5.30 -15.70 9.67
CA ASP A 384 -5.02 -15.50 8.25
C ASP A 384 -6.29 -15.19 7.44
N THR A 385 -7.38 -15.93 7.67
CA THR A 385 -8.67 -15.66 6.99
C THR A 385 -9.29 -14.30 7.34
N VAL A 386 -8.98 -13.75 8.52
CA VAL A 386 -9.31 -12.36 8.86
C VAL A 386 -8.38 -11.38 8.13
N GLY A 387 -7.11 -11.74 7.97
CA GLY A 387 -6.08 -10.96 7.27
C GLY A 387 -6.25 -10.89 5.75
N ASP A 388 -6.81 -11.90 5.10
CA ASP A 388 -6.98 -11.98 3.63
C ASP A 388 -7.73 -10.78 3.03
N PRO A 389 -8.96 -10.43 3.48
CA PRO A 389 -9.64 -9.24 2.94
C PRO A 389 -8.90 -7.94 3.23
N LEU A 390 -8.07 -7.91 4.28
CA LEU A 390 -7.25 -6.74 4.63
C LEU A 390 -6.07 -6.59 3.68
N LYS A 391 -5.23 -7.62 3.55
CA LYS A 391 -3.99 -7.56 2.78
C LYS A 391 -4.19 -7.67 1.28
N ASP A 392 -5.25 -8.30 0.80
CA ASP A 392 -5.43 -8.58 -0.64
C ASP A 392 -6.60 -7.84 -1.28
N THR A 393 -7.43 -7.13 -0.51
CA THR A 393 -8.52 -6.32 -1.08
C THR A 393 -8.49 -4.89 -0.57
N ALA A 394 -8.76 -4.66 0.72
CA ALA A 394 -8.94 -3.31 1.25
C ALA A 394 -7.62 -2.51 1.25
N GLY A 395 -6.56 -3.07 1.84
CA GLY A 395 -5.26 -2.40 2.00
C GLY A 395 -4.60 -1.99 0.68
N PRO A 396 -4.45 -2.88 -0.32
CA PRO A 396 -3.91 -2.50 -1.63
C PRO A 396 -4.81 -1.49 -2.38
N SER A 397 -6.13 -1.59 -2.21
CA SER A 397 -7.06 -0.65 -2.83
C SER A 397 -6.98 0.76 -2.24
N LEU A 398 -6.60 0.90 -0.97
CA LEU A 398 -6.39 2.22 -0.35
C LEU A 398 -5.25 3.00 -1.02
N HIS A 399 -4.18 2.31 -1.46
CA HIS A 399 -3.12 2.94 -2.24
C HIS A 399 -3.66 3.55 -3.55
N VAL A 400 -4.54 2.84 -4.25
CA VAL A 400 -5.20 3.33 -5.47
C VAL A 400 -6.13 4.50 -5.13
N LEU A 401 -6.92 4.38 -4.06
CA LEU A 401 -7.84 5.41 -3.60
C LEU A 401 -7.13 6.74 -3.33
N ILE A 402 -5.99 6.73 -2.63
CA ILE A 402 -5.20 7.93 -2.32
C ILE A 402 -4.78 8.66 -3.60
N LYS A 403 -4.25 7.90 -4.57
CA LYS A 403 -3.85 8.47 -5.87
C LYS A 403 -5.05 8.99 -6.65
N LEU A 404 -6.16 8.26 -6.62
CA LEU A 404 -7.39 8.64 -7.29
C LEU A 404 -7.97 9.93 -6.70
N LEU A 405 -7.95 10.11 -5.37
CA LEU A 405 -8.36 11.36 -4.71
C LEU A 405 -7.56 12.55 -5.22
N SER A 406 -6.25 12.39 -5.37
CA SER A 406 -5.38 13.43 -5.93
C SER A 406 -5.76 13.81 -7.35
N THR A 407 -5.97 12.81 -8.23
CA THR A 407 -6.37 13.06 -9.62
C THR A 407 -7.75 13.68 -9.72
N ILE A 408 -8.73 13.19 -8.94
CA ILE A 408 -10.11 13.71 -8.95
C ILE A 408 -10.13 15.16 -8.47
N THR A 409 -9.45 15.47 -7.37
CA THR A 409 -9.40 16.84 -6.83
C THR A 409 -8.76 17.81 -7.81
N LEU A 410 -7.68 17.41 -8.48
CA LEU A 410 -7.05 18.19 -9.57
C LEU A 410 -8.01 18.46 -10.74
N VAL A 411 -8.66 17.43 -11.26
CA VAL A 411 -9.55 17.54 -12.43
C VAL A 411 -10.80 18.36 -12.10
N LEU A 412 -11.37 18.20 -10.91
CA LEU A 412 -12.59 18.89 -10.49
C LEU A 412 -12.31 20.25 -9.84
N ALA A 413 -11.05 20.68 -9.70
CA ALA A 413 -10.67 21.93 -9.04
C ALA A 413 -11.46 23.16 -9.54
N PRO A 414 -11.69 23.35 -10.86
CA PRO A 414 -12.46 24.51 -11.36
C PRO A 414 -13.91 24.55 -10.86
N LEU A 415 -14.51 23.39 -10.54
CA LEU A 415 -15.90 23.32 -10.09
C LEU A 415 -16.09 23.81 -8.65
N PHE A 416 -15.03 23.76 -7.83
CA PHE A 416 -15.05 24.07 -6.41
C PHE A 416 -14.80 25.55 -6.07
N LEU A 417 -14.42 26.33 -7.08
CA LEU A 417 -14.13 27.76 -6.98
C LEU A 417 -15.37 28.63 -6.94
#